data_AF-A0A970MS30-F1
#
_entry.id   AF-A0A970MS30-F1
#
_cell.length_a   1.000
_cell.length_b   1.000
_cell.length_c   1.000
_cell.angle_alpha   90.00
_cell.angle_beta   90.00
_cell.angle_gamma   90.00
#
_symmetry.space_group_name_H-M   'P 1'
#
loop_
_entity.id
_entity.type
_entity.pdbx_description
1 polymer ?
#
loop_
_entity_poly.entity_id
_entity_poly.type
_entity_poly.pdbx_seq_one_letter_code
_entity_poly.pdbx_strand_id
1 'polypeptide(L)' 'MIEQKTCPKCGDVFQCNSKNIEKCQCSAVKLSPEESDFVKSKFSDCLCVSCLEEIKNSYEK' A
#
# COMPACT_ATOMS: atom_id res chain seq x y z
N MET A 1 -12.30 13.52 2.09
CA MET A 1 -12.99 12.45 2.83
C MET A 1 -11.99 11.32 2.93
N ILE A 2 -11.60 10.99 4.15
CA ILE A 2 -10.67 9.90 4.45
C ILE A 2 -11.54 8.66 4.66
N GLU A 3 -11.22 7.57 3.96
CA GLU A 3 -11.91 6.30 4.15
C GLU A 3 -11.01 5.38 4.97
N GLN A 4 -11.57 4.72 5.98
CA GLN A 4 -10.86 3.70 6.72
C GLN A 4 -10.98 2.40 5.94
N LYS A 5 -9.86 1.88 5.47
CA LYS A 5 -9.77 0.58 4.82
C LYS A 5 -8.98 -0.39 5.69
N THR A 6 -9.35 -1.65 5.62
CA THR A 6 -8.61 -2.72 6.29
C THR A 6 -7.61 -3.32 5.33
N CYS A 7 -6.35 -3.40 5.75
CA CYS A 7 -5.28 -3.97 4.96
C CYS A 7 -5.50 -5.50 4.84
N PRO A 8 -5.62 -6.06 3.63
CA PRO A 8 -5.82 -7.51 3.46
C PRO A 8 -4.58 -8.34 3.85
N LYS A 9 -3.40 -7.71 4.00
CA LYS A 9 -2.16 -8.40 4.35
C LYS A 9 -1.97 -8.55 5.87
N CYS A 10 -2.10 -7.46 6.63
CA CYS A 10 -1.89 -7.48 8.09
C CYS A 10 -3.17 -7.39 8.91
N GLY A 11 -4.30 -7.00 8.30
CA GLY A 11 -5.56 -6.77 9.02
C GLY A 11 -5.68 -5.39 9.67
N ASP A 12 -4.66 -4.52 9.58
CA ASP A 12 -4.72 -3.18 10.16
C ASP A 12 -5.71 -2.27 9.44
N VAL A 13 -6.40 -1.45 10.23
CA VAL A 13 -7.25 -0.38 9.72
C VAL A 13 -6.40 0.85 9.48
N PHE A 14 -6.32 1.31 8.24
CA PHE A 14 -5.56 2.48 7.85
C PHE A 14 -6.44 3.50 7.13
N GLN A 15 -5.98 4.75 7.14
CA GLN A 15 -6.62 5.85 6.46
C GLN A 15 -6.21 5.86 4.98
N CYS A 16 -7.12 5.43 4.11
CA CYS A 16 -6.96 5.48 2.67
C CYS A 16 -7.61 6.76 2.12
N ASN A 17 -6.82 7.57 1.40
CA ASN A 17 -7.34 8.68 0.61
C ASN A 17 -7.38 8.26 -0.86
N SER A 18 -8.26 7.33 -1.25
CA SER A 18 -8.40 6.93 -2.67
C SER A 18 -8.71 8.12 -3.58
N LYS A 19 -9.40 9.15 -3.08
CA LYS A 19 -9.64 10.39 -3.84
C LYS A 19 -8.40 11.26 -4.05
N ASN A 20 -7.37 11.08 -3.24
CA ASN A 20 -6.13 11.83 -3.35
C ASN A 20 -4.95 10.94 -2.95
N ILE A 21 -4.52 10.11 -3.90
CA ILE A 21 -3.44 9.14 -3.70
C ILE A 21 -2.16 9.84 -3.24
N GLU A 22 -1.88 11.05 -3.72
CA GLU A 22 -0.72 11.86 -3.30
C GLU A 22 -0.74 12.20 -1.80
N LYS A 23 -1.92 12.21 -1.19
CA LYS A 23 -2.11 12.40 0.27
C LYS A 23 -2.38 11.09 1.02
N CYS A 24 -2.32 9.94 0.35
CA CYS A 24 -2.37 8.65 1.03
C CYS A 24 -1.05 8.40 1.74
N GLN A 25 -1.10 7.88 2.97
CA GLN A 25 0.11 7.44 3.68
C GLN A 25 0.88 6.40 2.87
N CYS A 26 0.17 5.59 2.08
CA CYS A 26 0.73 4.62 1.16
C CYS A 26 1.61 5.25 0.05
N SER A 27 1.34 6.49 -0.37
CA SER A 27 2.10 7.18 -1.43
C SER A 27 3.43 7.76 -0.95
N ALA A 28 3.67 7.80 0.36
CA ALA A 28 5.01 8.09 0.88
C ALA A 28 6.02 6.99 0.51
N VAL A 29 5.52 5.76 0.30
CA VAL A 29 6.35 4.63 -0.14
C VAL A 29 6.54 4.71 -1.64
N LYS A 30 7.75 5.06 -2.06
CA LYS A 30 8.15 4.96 -3.47
C LYS A 30 8.48 3.51 -3.80
N LEU A 31 7.53 2.86 -4.47
CA LEU A 31 7.68 1.54 -5.07
C LEU A 31 8.11 1.70 -6.52
N SER A 32 9.00 0.81 -6.96
CA SER A 32 9.35 0.64 -8.37
C SER A 32 8.16 0.07 -9.15
N PRO A 33 8.10 0.28 -10.47
CA PRO A 33 7.03 -0.27 -11.29
C PRO A 33 6.86 -1.78 -11.14
N GLU A 34 7.96 -2.53 -11.01
CA GLU A 34 7.95 -3.98 -10.77
C GLU A 34 7.28 -4.36 -9.43
N GLU A 35 7.62 -3.65 -8.36
CA GLU A 35 7.03 -3.86 -7.04
C GLU A 35 5.54 -3.50 -7.02
N SER A 36 5.17 -2.41 -7.70
CA SER A 36 3.78 -1.98 -7.81
C SER A 36 2.95 -3.00 -8.60
N ASP A 37 3.51 -3.57 -9.67
CA ASP A 37 2.84 -4.62 -10.46
C ASP A 37 2.69 -5.91 -9.64
N PHE A 38 3.72 -6.31 -8.89
CA PHE A 38 3.67 -7.43 -7.95
C PHE A 38 2.57 -7.23 -6.90
N VAL A 39 2.49 -6.05 -6.31
CA VAL A 39 1.45 -5.70 -5.33
C VAL A 39 0.06 -5.78 -5.96
N LYS A 40 -0.16 -5.21 -7.14
CA LYS A 40 -1.46 -5.27 -7.84
C LYS A 40 -1.84 -6.69 -8.26
N SER A 41 -0.87 -7.52 -8.61
CA SER A 41 -1.07 -8.93 -8.97
C SER A 41 -1.42 -9.79 -7.76
N LYS A 42 -0.81 -9.52 -6.60
CA LYS A 42 -1.07 -10.24 -5.35
C LYS A 42 -2.28 -9.73 -4.56
N PHE A 43 -2.54 -8.43 -4.60
CA PHE A 43 -3.53 -7.75 -3.76
C PHE A 43 -4.45 -6.91 -4.63
N SER A 44 -5.74 -7.21 -4.57
CA SER A 44 -6.78 -6.47 -5.32
C SER A 44 -7.26 -5.20 -4.60
N ASP A 45 -6.82 -4.98 -3.36
CA ASP A 45 -7.22 -3.82 -2.54
C ASP A 45 -6.01 -3.04 -2.02
N CYS A 46 -6.26 -1.89 -1.41
CA CYS A 46 -5.21 -1.00 -0.91
C CYS A 46 -4.50 -1.62 0.31
N LEU A 47 -3.17 -1.50 0.33
CA LEU A 47 -2.32 -1.90 1.46
C LEU A 47 -1.95 -0.69 2.32
N CYS A 48 -1.71 -0.94 3.61
CA CYS A 48 -1.16 0.06 4.50
C CYS A 48 0.31 0.35 4.20
N VAL A 49 0.80 1.51 4.65
CA VAL A 49 2.19 1.96 4.47
C VAL A 49 3.20 0.89 4.94
N SER A 50 2.98 0.30 6.11
CA SER A 50 3.86 -0.71 6.69
C SER A 50 3.96 -1.97 5.83
N CYS A 51 2.84 -2.42 5.26
CA CYS A 51 2.82 -3.58 4.37
C CYS A 51 3.56 -3.30 3.06
N LEU A 52 3.44 -2.09 2.52
CA LEU A 52 4.16 -1.67 1.32
C LEU A 52 5.66 -1.55 1.57
N GLU A 53 6.08 -0.96 2.69
CA GLU A 53 7.49 -0.90 3.08
C GLU A 53 8.08 -2.29 3.32
N GLU A 54 7.32 -3.21 3.92
CA GLU A 54 7.78 -4.58 4.15
C GLU A 54 7.94 -5.35 2.83
N ILE A 55 7.01 -5.18 1.88
CA ILE A 55 7.13 -5.78 0.54
C ILE A 55 8.38 -5.23 -0.15
N LYS A 56 8.58 -3.90 -0.09
CA LYS A 56 9.74 -3.26 -0.67
C LYS A 56 11.05 -3.80 -0.09
N ASN A 57 11.16 -3.82 1.23
CA ASN A 57 12.32 -4.35 1.93
C ASN A 57 12.55 -5.85 1.62
N SER A 58 11.49 -6.61 1.38
CA SER A 58 11.58 -8.02 0.97
C SER A 58 11.97 -8.21 -0.49
N TYR A 59 11.73 -7.22 -1.36
CA TYR A 59 12.04 -7.26 -2.80
C TYR A 59 13.47 -6.78 -3.08
N GLU A 60 14.02 -5.89 -2.25
CA GLU A 60 15.40 -5.41 -2.32
C GLU A 60 16.45 -6.40 -1.74
N LYS A 61 16.05 -7.62 -1.37
CA LYS A 61 16.89 -8.60 -0.67
C LYS A 61 17.05 -9.90 -1.46
#